data_AF-A0A8T2NRF6-F1
#
_entry.id   AF-A0A8T2NRF6-F1
#
_cell.length_a   1.000
_cell.length_b   1.000
_cell.length_c   1.000
_cell.angle_alpha   90.00
_cell.angle_beta   90.00
_cell.angle_gamma   90.00
#
_symmetry.space_group_name_H-M   'P 1'
#
loop_
_entity.id
_entity.type
_entity.pdbx_description
1 polymer ?
#
loop_
_entity_poly.entity_id
_entity_poly.type
_entity_poly.pdbx_seq_one_letter_code
_entity_poly.pdbx_strand_id
1 'polypeptide(L)' 'MWEDQSNKCGGRWLITLSKQQRHSELDRFWLETLLCIIGEGFGHFSRDVCGAVINVRAKGDKIAIWTTNTENKEAVTYIG' A
#
# COMPACT_ATOMS: atom_id res chain seq x y z
N MET A 1 4.18 4.02 -11.95
CA MET A 1 5.63 4.04 -11.62
C MET A 1 5.93 5.29 -10.80
N TRP A 2 7.09 5.40 -10.14
CA TRP A 2 7.36 6.51 -9.20
C TRP A 2 7.48 7.86 -9.92
N GLU A 3 7.76 7.82 -11.22
CA GLU A 3 7.85 8.95 -12.13
C GLU A 3 6.48 9.55 -12.49
N ASP A 4 5.38 8.83 -12.23
CA ASP A 4 4.03 9.32 -12.49
C ASP A 4 3.74 10.59 -11.69
N GLN A 5 3.02 11.54 -12.30
CA GLN A 5 2.66 12.81 -11.67
C GLN A 5 1.94 12.61 -10.32
N SER A 6 1.16 11.54 -10.20
CA SER A 6 0.39 11.21 -8.99
C SER A 6 1.26 10.57 -7.91
N ASN A 7 2.43 10.03 -8.25
CA ASN A 7 3.29 9.29 -7.32
C ASN A 7 4.58 10.04 -6.95
N LYS A 8 5.06 10.97 -7.78
CA LYS A 8 6.39 11.57 -7.67
C LYS A 8 6.65 12.39 -6.40
N CYS A 9 5.59 12.97 -5.82
CA CYS A 9 5.62 13.68 -4.53
C CYS A 9 5.07 12.81 -3.39
N GLY A 10 4.71 11.59 -3.73
CA GLY A 10 4.05 10.62 -2.89
C GLY A 10 5.02 9.71 -2.16
N GLY A 11 4.44 8.71 -1.51
CA GLY A 11 5.17 7.73 -0.71
C GLY A 11 4.44 6.41 -0.70
N ARG A 12 4.91 5.49 0.14
CA ARG A 12 4.19 4.23 0.35
C ARG A 12 4.28 3.76 1.79
N TRP A 13 3.16 3.28 2.32
CA TRP A 13 3.16 2.40 3.47
C TRP A 13 3.65 1.04 3.04
N LEU A 14 4.57 0.46 3.81
CA LEU A 14 5.26 -0.77 3.43
C LEU A 14 5.23 -1.76 4.57
N ILE A 15 4.59 -2.91 4.32
CA ILE A 15 4.77 -4.09 5.17
C ILE A 15 5.74 -5.05 4.50
N THR A 16 6.60 -5.68 5.31
CA THR A 16 7.54 -6.70 4.85
C THR A 16 7.23 -8.01 5.57
N LEU A 17 7.07 -9.07 4.81
CA LEU A 17 6.76 -10.41 5.28
C LEU A 17 8.00 -11.28 5.16
N SER A 18 8.27 -12.05 6.19
CA SER A 18 9.30 -13.10 6.14
C SER A 18 8.87 -14.22 5.18
N LYS A 19 9.83 -15.00 4.67
CA LYS A 19 9.55 -16.12 3.76
C LYS A 19 8.55 -17.12 4.36
N GLN A 20 8.60 -17.31 5.68
CA GLN A 20 7.74 -18.22 6.44
C GLN A 20 6.26 -17.81 6.40
N GLN A 21 5.98 -16.51 6.26
CA GLN A 21 4.62 -15.97 6.24
C GLN A 21 3.97 -16.01 4.86
N ARG A 22 4.70 -16.37 3.79
CA ARG A 22 4.17 -16.36 2.42
C ARG A 22 2.89 -17.19 2.28
N HIS A 23 2.91 -18.42 2.79
CA HIS A 23 1.82 -19.36 2.59
C HIS A 23 0.63 -19.14 3.55
N SER A 24 0.83 -18.43 4.66
CA SER A 24 -0.24 -18.18 5.63
C SER A 24 -0.83 -16.77 5.54
N GLU A 25 -0.01 -15.75 5.23
CA GLU A 25 -0.41 -14.35 5.35
C GLU A 25 -0.45 -13.58 4.02
N LEU A 26 0.39 -13.92 3.03
CA LEU A 26 0.59 -13.04 1.86
C LEU A 26 -0.71 -12.81 1.09
N ASP A 27 -1.41 -13.88 0.73
CA ASP A 27 -2.64 -13.80 -0.05
C ASP A 27 -3.75 -13.11 0.73
N ARG A 28 -3.82 -13.37 2.05
CA ARG A 28 -4.77 -12.71 2.95
C ARG A 28 -4.52 -11.21 3.01
N PHE A 29 -3.30 -10.77 3.28
CA PHE A 29 -2.96 -9.35 3.32
C PHE A 29 -3.14 -8.67 1.96
N TRP A 30 -2.84 -9.37 0.87
CA TRP A 30 -3.04 -8.82 -0.46
C TRP A 30 -4.53 -8.64 -0.78
N LEU A 31 -5.36 -9.64 -0.46
CA LEU A 31 -6.81 -9.55 -0.63
C LEU A 31 -7.41 -8.41 0.20
N GLU A 32 -7.07 -8.32 1.49
CA GLU A 32 -7.54 -7.23 2.35
C GLU A 32 -7.10 -5.85 1.82
N THR A 33 -5.88 -5.73 1.32
CA THR A 33 -5.39 -4.49 0.68
C THR A 33 -6.23 -4.11 -0.53
N LEU A 34 -6.54 -5.09 -1.41
CA LEU A 34 -7.39 -4.85 -2.57
C LEU A 34 -8.80 -4.43 -2.16
N LEU A 35 -9.40 -5.12 -1.17
CA LEU A 35 -10.73 -4.80 -0.66
C LEU A 35 -10.80 -3.41 -0.03
N CYS A 36 -9.79 -3.00 0.74
CA CYS A 36 -9.69 -1.65 1.29
C CYS A 36 -9.64 -0.59 0.18
N ILE A 37 -8.91 -0.84 -0.90
CA ILE A 37 -8.78 0.13 -2.00
C ILE A 37 -10.09 0.23 -2.80
N ILE A 38 -10.61 -0.89 -3.31
CA ILE A 38 -11.82 -0.86 -4.16
C ILE A 38 -13.07 -0.49 -3.37
N GLY A 39 -13.07 -0.73 -2.05
CA GLY A 39 -14.15 -0.37 -1.15
C GLY A 39 -14.07 1.07 -0.64
N GLU A 40 -13.08 1.86 -1.08
CA GLU A 40 -12.84 3.22 -0.57
C GLU A 40 -12.71 3.26 0.97
N GLY A 41 -12.06 2.25 1.55
CA GLY A 41 -11.98 2.00 2.99
C GLY A 41 -11.24 3.05 3.81
N PHE A 42 -10.59 4.03 3.15
CA PHE A 42 -9.90 5.15 3.80
C PHE A 42 -10.79 6.40 3.91
N GLY A 43 -12.09 6.26 3.64
CA GLY A 43 -13.07 7.34 3.80
C GLY A 43 -12.74 8.56 2.94
N HIS A 44 -12.65 9.73 3.57
CA HIS A 44 -12.39 10.98 2.84
C HIS A 44 -10.97 11.07 2.25
N PHE A 45 -10.02 10.26 2.74
CA PHE A 45 -8.65 10.20 2.24
C PHE A 45 -8.44 9.14 1.16
N SER A 46 -9.47 8.41 0.72
CA SER A 46 -9.31 7.40 -0.33
C SER A 46 -8.79 7.99 -1.65
N ARG A 47 -9.04 9.29 -1.90
CA ARG A 47 -8.48 10.01 -3.06
C ARG A 47 -6.97 10.25 -2.97
N ASP A 48 -6.39 10.20 -1.78
CA ASP A 48 -4.94 10.31 -1.60
C ASP A 48 -4.23 8.98 -1.91
N VAL A 49 -4.95 7.87 -2.13
CA VAL A 49 -4.40 6.57 -2.50
C VAL A 49 -4.22 6.46 -4.02
N CYS A 50 -3.00 6.14 -4.45
CA CYS A 50 -2.70 5.92 -5.87
C CYS A 50 -2.89 4.45 -6.29
N GLY A 51 -2.76 3.52 -5.34
CA GLY A 51 -2.90 2.08 -5.58
C GLY A 51 -2.01 1.26 -4.65
N ALA A 52 -1.94 -0.05 -4.91
CA ALA A 52 -1.09 -0.96 -4.16
C ALA A 52 -0.17 -1.81 -5.04
N VAL A 53 0.91 -2.28 -4.43
CA VAL A 53 1.91 -3.13 -5.08
C VAL A 53 2.26 -4.30 -4.17
N ILE A 54 2.31 -5.50 -4.74
CA ILE A 54 2.91 -6.69 -4.15
C ILE A 54 4.25 -7.01 -4.82
N ASN A 55 5.28 -7.26 -4.03
CA ASN A 55 6.59 -7.69 -4.51
C ASN A 55 6.92 -9.06 -3.90
N VAL A 56 6.79 -10.10 -4.72
CA VAL A 56 7.17 -11.47 -4.32
C VAL A 56 8.68 -11.63 -4.52
N ARG A 57 9.44 -11.95 -3.47
CA ARG A 57 10.92 -12.05 -3.52
C ARG A 57 11.46 -13.17 -2.64
N ALA A 58 12.61 -13.74 -3.00
CA ALA A 58 13.20 -14.86 -2.26
C ALA A 58 13.54 -14.54 -0.79
N LYS A 59 13.94 -13.29 -0.49
CA LYS A 59 14.33 -12.84 0.85
C LYS A 59 13.15 -12.40 1.75
N GLY A 60 11.94 -12.37 1.21
CA GLY A 60 10.76 -11.86 1.91
C GLY A 60 9.91 -10.99 1.00
N ASP A 61 8.61 -11.05 1.19
CA ASP A 61 7.63 -10.38 0.35
C ASP A 61 7.30 -9.00 0.89
N LYS A 62 6.81 -8.12 0.02
CA LYS A 62 6.39 -6.78 0.41
C LYS A 62 5.03 -6.47 -0.16
N ILE A 63 4.17 -5.87 0.64
CA ILE A 63 2.93 -5.24 0.19
C ILE A 63 3.05 -3.76 0.54
N ALA A 64 2.63 -2.91 -0.39
CA ALA A 64 2.66 -1.48 -0.17
C ALA A 64 1.43 -0.79 -0.74
N ILE A 65 0.95 0.23 -0.04
CA ILE A 65 -0.07 1.18 -0.53
C ILE A 65 0.63 2.50 -0.83
N TRP A 66 0.48 3.00 -2.05
CA TRP A 66 1.05 4.26 -2.49
C TRP A 66 0.08 5.41 -2.23
N THR A 67 0.59 6.51 -1.71
CA THR A 67 -0.16 7.75 -1.50
C THR A 67 0.43 8.89 -2.32
N THR A 68 -0.39 9.87 -2.69
CA THR A 68 -0.01 10.89 -3.69
C THR A 68 0.88 12.00 -3.16
N ASN A 69 0.79 12.32 -1.87
CA ASN A 69 1.50 13.44 -1.26
C ASN A 69 1.98 13.10 0.15
N THR A 70 3.31 13.07 0.35
CA THR A 70 3.92 12.82 1.66
C THR A 70 3.75 13.96 2.66
N GLU A 71 3.48 15.19 2.19
CA GLU A 71 3.27 16.35 3.07
C GLU A 71 1.87 16.40 3.68
N ASN A 72 0.91 15.66 3.10
CA ASN A 72 -0.43 15.49 3.68
C ASN A 72 -0.38 14.50 4.85
N LYS A 73 0.21 14.94 5.98
CA LYS A 73 0.45 14.10 7.16
C LYS A 73 -0.82 13.47 7.71
N GLU A 74 -1.94 14.19 7.67
CA GLU A 74 -3.22 13.69 8.15
C GLU A 74 -3.69 12.49 7.32
N ALA A 75 -3.70 12.62 5.99
CA ALA A 75 -4.05 11.52 5.10
C ALA A 75 -3.08 10.34 5.24
N VAL A 76 -1.77 10.62 5.24
CA VAL A 76 -0.74 9.58 5.33
C VAL A 76 -0.85 8.81 6.64
N THR A 77 -1.07 9.48 7.77
CA THR A 77 -1.24 8.83 9.08
C THR A 77 -2.59 8.12 9.21
N TYR A 78 -3.66 8.60 8.58
CA TYR A 78 -4.95 7.91 8.62
C TYR A 78 -4.96 6.63 7.77
N ILE A 79 -4.26 6.64 6.63
CA ILE A 79 -4.21 5.51 5.69
C ILE A 79 -3.37 4.34 6.23
N GLY A 80 -2.34 4.62 7.04
CA GLY A 80 -1.39 3.61 7.56
C GLY A 80 -1.71 3.13 8.96
#